data_AF-A0A3M1WLB2-F1
#
_entry.id   AF-A0A3M1WLB2-F1
#
_cell.length_a   1.000
_cell.length_b   1.000
_cell.length_c   1.000
_cell.angle_alpha   90.00
_cell.angle_beta   90.00
_cell.angle_gamma   90.00
#
_symmetry.space_group_name_H-M   'P 1'
#
loop_
_entity.id
_entity.type
_entity.pdbx_description
1 polymer ?
#
loop_
_entity_poly.entity_id
_entity_poly.type
_entity_poly.pdbx_seq_one_letter_code
_entity_poly.pdbx_strand_id
1 'polypeptide(L)'
;DLDLAGERGAGLIEDLQQRMLPFAILTASSDGAELARACTPECLGLLPKSLDADALLNAVHRILEGERVIDERLQTLIEEARNEAALLTDRQREVLMLLADGLPNKLIADRLGLTEITVKTHVSAIMHALGVRNRTECIVQAMRRGLIGTEDSDSV
;
A
#
# COMPACT_ATOMS: atom_id res chain seq x y z
N ASP A 1 3.52 12.74 10.46
CA ASP A 1 2.53 11.91 11.17
C ASP A 1 1.61 11.33 10.10
N LEU A 2 1.49 10.00 10.01
CA LEU A 2 0.62 9.35 9.02
C LEU A 2 -0.87 9.68 9.22
N ASP A 3 -1.30 9.92 10.46
CA ASP A 3 -2.69 10.24 10.80
C ASP A 3 -2.98 11.76 10.83
N LEU A 4 -2.09 12.59 10.28
CA LEU A 4 -2.24 14.05 10.32
C LEU A 4 -3.47 14.50 9.49
N ALA A 5 -4.64 14.57 10.14
CA ALA A 5 -5.90 15.08 9.58
C ALA A 5 -6.32 14.49 8.22
N GLY A 6 -6.19 13.17 8.03
CA GLY A 6 -6.69 12.46 6.83
C GLY A 6 -5.80 12.66 5.60
N GLU A 7 -6.38 13.10 4.47
CA GLU A 7 -5.73 13.23 3.14
C GLU A 7 -4.43 14.04 3.14
N ARG A 8 -4.21 14.91 4.13
CA ARG A 8 -2.99 15.72 4.24
C ARG A 8 -1.75 14.92 4.62
N GLY A 9 -1.89 13.81 5.33
CA GLY A 9 -0.76 12.95 5.72
C GLY A 9 -0.17 12.20 4.52
N ALA A 10 -1.04 11.53 3.77
CA ALA A 10 -0.65 10.80 2.56
C ALA A 10 -0.15 11.75 1.46
N GLY A 11 -0.88 12.83 1.19
CA GLY A 11 -0.47 13.83 0.19
C GLY A 11 0.87 14.51 0.54
N LEU A 12 1.14 14.76 1.82
CA LEU A 12 2.45 15.30 2.23
C LEU A 12 3.58 14.30 1.99
N ILE A 13 3.36 13.00 2.20
CA ILE A 13 4.36 11.97 1.93
C ILE A 13 4.67 11.92 0.43
N GLU A 14 3.64 11.93 -0.41
CA GLU A 14 3.78 11.98 -1.87
C GLU A 14 4.55 13.23 -2.31
N ASP A 15 4.20 14.41 -1.79
CA ASP A 15 4.92 15.66 -2.06
C ASP A 15 6.40 15.60 -1.65
N LEU A 16 6.70 15.01 -0.49
CA LEU A 16 8.08 14.86 0.00
C LEU A 16 8.87 13.87 -0.85
N GLN A 17 8.25 12.77 -1.27
CA GLN A 17 8.84 11.78 -2.17
C GLN A 17 9.14 12.39 -3.54
N GLN A 18 8.20 13.12 -4.12
CA GLN A 18 8.40 13.82 -5.41
C GLN A 18 9.54 14.84 -5.34
N ARG A 19 9.73 15.48 -4.18
CA ARG A 19 10.81 16.44 -3.93
C ARG A 19 12.13 15.79 -3.49
N MET A 20 12.16 14.47 -3.33
CA MET A 20 13.30 13.67 -2.84
C MET A 20 13.87 14.19 -1.50
N LEU A 21 13.00 14.70 -0.62
CA LEU A 21 13.42 15.20 0.69
C LEU A 21 13.40 14.06 1.71
N PRO A 22 14.48 13.85 2.48
CA PRO A 22 14.49 12.86 3.53
C PRO A 22 13.43 13.17 4.59
N PHE A 23 12.68 12.16 5.01
CA PHE A 23 11.62 12.33 6.00
C PHE A 23 11.56 11.18 7.01
N ALA A 24 10.90 11.45 8.13
CA ALA A 24 10.59 10.47 9.15
C ALA A 24 9.11 10.51 9.50
N ILE A 25 8.55 9.34 9.76
CA ILE A 25 7.13 9.13 10.05
C ILE A 25 6.99 8.60 11.47
N LEU A 26 6.14 9.27 12.25
CA LEU A 26 5.52 8.71 13.44
C LEU A 26 4.11 8.23 13.10
N THR A 27 3.79 7.00 13.48
CA THR A 27 2.51 6.37 13.13
C THR A 27 1.94 5.49 14.24
N ALA A 28 0.60 5.46 14.35
CA ALA A 28 -0.10 4.43 15.12
C ALA A 28 -0.70 3.35 14.20
N SER A 29 -0.52 3.50 12.87
CA SER A 29 -1.07 2.57 11.89
C SER A 29 -0.46 1.18 12.05
N SER A 30 -1.33 0.19 12.00
CA SER A 30 -0.97 -1.22 11.88
C SER A 30 -1.27 -1.77 10.47
N ASP A 31 -1.62 -0.90 9.52
CA ASP A 31 -1.84 -1.27 8.13
C ASP A 31 -0.49 -1.41 7.42
N GLY A 32 -0.01 -2.65 7.28
CA GLY A 32 1.29 -2.94 6.67
C GLY A 32 1.45 -2.40 5.25
N ALA A 33 0.37 -2.23 4.50
CA ALA A 33 0.46 -1.76 3.13
C ALA A 33 0.52 -0.24 3.01
N GLU A 34 -0.17 0.49 3.89
CA GLU A 34 0.05 1.92 4.07
C GLU A 34 1.50 2.19 4.48
N LEU A 35 2.01 1.42 5.46
CA LEU A 35 3.40 1.49 5.89
C LEU A 35 4.37 1.15 4.73
N ALA A 36 4.06 0.14 3.92
CA ALA A 36 4.89 -0.27 2.79
C ALA A 36 5.00 0.81 1.71
N ARG A 37 3.89 1.49 1.39
CA ARG A 37 3.88 2.65 0.46
C ARG A 37 4.70 3.82 0.99
N ALA A 38 4.62 4.08 2.29
CA ALA A 38 5.38 5.15 2.93
C ALA A 38 6.87 4.80 3.14
N CYS A 39 7.24 3.52 3.11
CA CYS A 39 8.60 3.01 3.32
C CYS A 39 9.44 3.07 2.03
N THR A 40 9.62 4.27 1.48
CA THR A 40 10.48 4.54 0.32
C THR A 40 11.94 4.79 0.74
N PRO A 41 12.89 4.91 -0.21
CA PRO A 41 14.29 5.21 0.09
C PRO A 41 14.50 6.53 0.87
N GLU A 42 13.63 7.52 0.65
CA GLU A 42 13.66 8.84 1.31
C GLU A 42 13.12 8.78 2.75
N CYS A 43 12.39 7.72 3.09
CA CYS A 43 11.92 7.46 4.44
C CYS A 43 13.08 6.94 5.30
N LEU A 44 13.73 7.87 6.00
CA LEU A 44 14.82 7.59 6.94
C LEU A 44 14.31 7.14 8.31
N GLY A 45 13.08 7.47 8.67
CA GLY A 45 12.49 7.12 9.95
C GLY A 45 11.09 6.54 9.82
N LEU A 46 10.83 5.39 10.42
CA LEU A 46 9.46 4.87 10.58
C LEU A 46 9.28 4.32 11.98
N LEU A 47 8.55 5.05 12.80
CA LEU A 47 8.54 4.92 14.25
C LEU A 47 7.10 4.86 14.78
N PRO A 48 6.79 3.99 15.77
CA PRO A 48 5.49 4.00 16.42
C PRO A 48 5.29 5.27 17.26
N LYS A 49 4.09 5.83 17.24
CA LYS A 49 3.70 6.97 18.12
C LYS A 49 3.75 6.65 19.61
N SER A 50 3.82 5.36 19.96
CA SER A 50 3.94 4.88 21.34
C SER A 50 5.37 4.86 21.87
N LEU A 51 6.37 5.25 21.07
CA LEU A 51 7.74 5.42 21.55
C LEU A 51 7.78 6.43 22.70
N ASP A 52 8.57 6.12 23.73
CA ASP A 52 8.87 7.07 24.78
C ASP A 52 9.79 8.21 24.29
N ALA A 53 9.90 9.27 25.08
CA ALA A 53 10.63 10.47 24.70
C ALA A 53 12.12 10.22 24.48
N ASP A 54 12.75 9.37 25.29
CA ASP A 54 14.18 9.07 25.20
C ASP A 54 14.50 8.26 23.95
N ALA A 55 13.68 7.26 23.65
CA ALA A 55 13.81 6.45 22.46
C ALA A 55 13.51 7.26 21.18
N LEU A 56 12.53 8.17 21.21
CA LEU A 56 12.27 9.09 20.10
C LEU A 56 13.45 10.04 19.86
N LEU A 57 14.02 10.64 20.92
CA LEU A 57 15.18 11.51 20.81
C LEU A 57 16.39 10.78 20.21
N ASN A 58 16.65 9.55 20.68
CA ASN A 58 17.71 8.71 20.13
C ASN A 58 17.48 8.38 18.65
N ALA A 59 16.24 8.05 18.28
CA ALA A 59 15.89 7.80 16.88
C ALA A 59 16.11 9.04 16.00
N VAL A 60 15.71 10.23 16.48
CA VAL A 60 15.91 11.50 15.75
C VAL A 60 17.39 11.80 15.55
N HIS A 61 18.24 11.64 16.58
CA HIS A 61 19.68 11.86 16.43
C HIS A 61 20.29 10.96 15.36
N ARG A 62 19.97 9.66 15.39
CA ARG A 62 20.44 8.70 14.38
C ARG A 62 19.97 9.04 12.97
N ILE A 63 18.72 9.48 12.81
CA ILE A 63 18.19 9.94 11.52
C ILE A 63 18.94 11.17 11.02
N LEU A 64 19.27 12.11 11.90
CA LEU A 64 20.05 13.31 11.55
C LEU A 64 21.50 12.97 11.17
N GLU A 65 22.05 11.87 11.68
CA GLU A 65 23.34 11.30 11.26
C GLU A 65 23.26 10.56 9.91
N GLY A 66 22.07 10.49 9.30
CA GLY A 66 21.83 9.83 8.02
C GLY A 66 21.52 8.35 8.15
N GLU A 67 21.33 7.84 9.37
CA GLU A 67 20.91 6.46 9.56
C GLU A 67 19.43 6.25 9.23
N ARG A 68 19.13 5.08 8.67
CA ARG A 68 17.75 4.63 8.51
C ARG A 68 17.29 3.91 9.77
N VAL A 69 16.30 4.46 10.44
CA VAL A 69 15.74 3.96 11.70
C VAL A 69 14.30 3.53 11.49
N ILE A 70 14.10 2.21 11.38
CA ILE A 70 12.76 1.61 11.25
C ILE A 70 12.53 0.72 12.45
N ASP A 71 11.39 0.91 13.10
CA ASP A 71 10.94 0.06 14.19
C ASP A 71 10.68 -1.38 13.69
N GLU A 72 11.16 -2.37 14.44
CA GLU A 72 11.15 -3.78 14.06
C GLU A 72 9.74 -4.33 13.82
N ARG A 73 8.77 -3.88 14.62
CA ARG A 73 7.37 -4.29 14.47
C ARG A 73 6.77 -3.70 13.19
N LEU A 74 7.06 -2.44 12.88
CA LEU A 74 6.59 -1.81 11.64
C LEU A 74 7.26 -2.45 10.42
N GLN A 75 8.55 -2.79 10.53
CA GLN A 75 9.27 -3.51 9.48
C GLN A 75 8.64 -4.88 9.19
N THR A 76 8.25 -5.62 10.22
CA THR A 76 7.58 -6.91 10.06
C THR A 76 6.26 -6.77 9.28
N LEU A 77 5.43 -5.79 9.65
CA LEU A 77 4.16 -5.51 8.95
C LEU A 77 4.36 -5.13 7.48
N ILE A 78 5.42 -4.37 7.17
CA ILE A 78 5.77 -3.99 5.79
C ILE A 78 6.12 -5.22 4.97
N GLU A 79 6.97 -6.10 5.50
CA GLU A 79 7.40 -7.30 4.79
C GLU A 79 6.25 -8.29 4.60
N GLU A 80 5.38 -8.45 5.60
CA GLU A 80 4.13 -9.22 5.46
C GLU A 80 3.26 -8.66 4.32
N ALA A 81 3.02 -7.35 4.30
CA ALA A 81 2.22 -6.71 3.26
C ALA A 81 2.85 -6.85 1.86
N ARG A 82 4.18 -6.72 1.74
CA ARG A 82 4.91 -6.92 0.48
C ARG A 82 4.81 -8.37 0.00
N ASN A 83 4.94 -9.33 0.90
CA ASN A 83 4.78 -10.74 0.58
C ASN A 83 3.35 -11.05 0.14
N GLU A 84 2.34 -10.48 0.81
CA GLU A 84 0.94 -10.60 0.40
C GLU A 84 0.67 -9.98 -0.98
N ALA A 85 1.25 -8.82 -1.29
CA ALA A 85 1.19 -8.20 -2.62
C ALA A 85 1.90 -9.05 -3.70
N ALA A 86 2.94 -9.79 -3.32
CA ALA A 86 3.63 -10.73 -4.19
C ALA A 86 2.84 -12.02 -4.47
N LEU A 87 1.80 -12.34 -3.68
CA LEU A 87 0.95 -13.52 -3.89
C LEU A 87 0.09 -13.43 -5.17
N LEU A 88 -0.19 -12.22 -5.66
CA LEU A 88 -0.94 -12.05 -6.90
C LEU A 88 -0.03 -12.24 -8.11
N THR A 89 -0.42 -13.12 -9.02
CA THR A 89 0.22 -13.24 -10.35
C THR A 89 -0.06 -12.02 -11.20
N ASP A 90 0.75 -11.76 -12.23
CA ASP A 90 0.54 -10.63 -13.15
C ASP A 90 -0.86 -10.64 -13.76
N ARG A 91 -1.35 -11.85 -14.10
CA ARG A 91 -2.72 -12.01 -14.62
C ARG A 91 -3.79 -11.66 -13.60
N GLN A 92 -3.56 -11.98 -12.32
CA GLN A 92 -4.49 -11.59 -11.25
C GLN A 92 -4.46 -10.08 -11.00
N ARG A 93 -3.30 -9.42 -11.16
CA ARG A 93 -3.20 -7.95 -11.09
C ARG A 93 -3.98 -7.28 -12.22
N GLU A 94 -3.82 -7.74 -13.46
CA GLU A 94 -4.60 -7.22 -14.61
C GLU A 94 -6.11 -7.34 -14.36
N VAL A 95 -6.57 -8.49 -13.86
CA VAL A 95 -7.97 -8.71 -13.51
C VAL A 95 -8.40 -7.78 -12.37
N LEU A 96 -7.57 -7.58 -11.36
CA LEU A 96 -7.85 -6.72 -10.22
C LEU A 96 -7.99 -5.23 -10.63
N MET A 97 -7.15 -4.73 -11.54
CA MET A 97 -7.26 -3.37 -12.06
C MET A 97 -8.62 -3.14 -12.75
N LEU A 98 -8.99 -4.03 -13.67
CA LEU A 98 -10.29 -3.93 -14.36
C LEU A 98 -11.48 -4.17 -13.41
N LEU A 99 -11.27 -4.93 -12.34
CA LEU A 99 -12.27 -5.11 -11.29
C LEU A 99 -12.52 -3.80 -10.53
N ALA A 100 -11.45 -3.05 -10.24
CA ALA A 100 -11.46 -1.76 -9.56
C ALA A 100 -12.15 -0.66 -10.37
N ASP A 101 -11.98 -0.68 -11.70
CA ASP A 101 -12.70 0.16 -12.67
C ASP A 101 -14.22 -0.13 -12.73
N GLY A 102 -14.71 -1.11 -11.96
CA GLY A 102 -16.12 -1.46 -11.91
C GLY A 102 -16.59 -2.35 -13.06
N LEU A 103 -15.70 -2.86 -13.92
CA LEU A 103 -16.10 -3.69 -15.05
C LEU A 103 -16.72 -5.04 -14.60
N PRO A 104 -17.85 -5.47 -15.18
CA PRO A 104 -18.39 -6.80 -14.96
C PRO A 104 -17.47 -7.86 -15.57
N ASN A 105 -17.49 -9.09 -15.02
CA ASN A 105 -16.59 -10.18 -15.43
C ASN A 105 -16.63 -10.47 -16.93
N LYS A 106 -17.77 -10.25 -17.58
CA LYS A 106 -17.93 -10.40 -19.03
C LYS A 106 -17.06 -9.41 -19.81
N LEU A 107 -17.06 -8.13 -19.43
CA LEU A 107 -16.23 -7.13 -20.11
C LEU A 107 -14.74 -7.30 -19.79
N ILE A 108 -14.41 -7.76 -18.57
CA ILE A 108 -13.03 -8.13 -18.21
C ILE A 108 -12.56 -9.30 -19.09
N ALA A 109 -13.41 -10.31 -19.29
CA ALA A 109 -13.13 -11.46 -20.15
C ALA A 109 -12.85 -11.01 -21.59
N ASP A 110 -13.72 -10.17 -22.15
CA ASP A 110 -13.55 -9.63 -23.51
C ASP A 110 -12.23 -8.84 -23.65
N ARG A 111 -11.88 -8.02 -22.64
CA ARG A 111 -10.70 -7.15 -22.68
C ARG A 111 -9.38 -7.91 -22.52
N LEU A 112 -9.37 -9.03 -21.79
CA LEU A 112 -8.18 -9.84 -21.54
C LEU A 112 -8.07 -11.08 -22.44
N GLY A 113 -9.05 -11.30 -23.34
CA GLY A 113 -9.11 -12.48 -24.19
C GLY A 113 -9.34 -13.77 -23.39
N LEU A 114 -10.13 -13.70 -22.32
CA LEU A 114 -10.44 -14.80 -21.41
C LEU A 114 -11.92 -15.19 -21.51
N THR A 115 -12.30 -16.32 -20.89
CA THR A 115 -13.72 -16.65 -20.69
C THR A 115 -14.24 -16.03 -19.39
N GLU A 116 -15.54 -15.75 -19.31
CA GLU A 116 -16.15 -15.24 -18.07
C GLU A 116 -15.93 -16.19 -16.87
N ILE A 117 -15.89 -17.51 -17.12
CA ILE A 117 -15.59 -18.52 -16.10
C ILE A 117 -14.14 -18.37 -15.61
N THR A 118 -13.19 -18.18 -16.53
CA THR A 118 -11.77 -17.95 -16.18
C THR A 118 -11.61 -16.69 -15.33
N VAL A 119 -12.30 -15.60 -15.67
CA VAL A 119 -12.29 -14.37 -14.85
C VAL A 119 -12.87 -14.62 -13.46
N LYS A 120 -13.99 -15.37 -13.34
CA LYS A 120 -14.54 -15.76 -12.02
C LYS A 120 -13.52 -16.52 -11.16
N THR A 121 -12.75 -17.42 -11.77
CA THR A 121 -11.67 -18.14 -11.08
C THR A 121 -10.57 -17.19 -10.59
N HIS A 122 -10.11 -16.26 -11.43
CA HIS A 122 -9.13 -15.25 -11.02
C HIS A 122 -9.66 -14.37 -9.89
N VAL A 123 -10.90 -13.86 -9.99
CA VAL A 123 -11.53 -13.04 -8.94
C VAL A 123 -11.63 -13.82 -7.62
N SER A 124 -11.99 -15.11 -7.67
CA SER A 124 -12.01 -15.97 -6.47
C SER A 124 -10.62 -16.11 -5.83
N ALA A 125 -9.59 -16.36 -6.65
CA ALA A 125 -8.22 -16.47 -6.16
C ALA A 125 -7.70 -15.15 -5.58
N ILE A 126 -8.04 -14.01 -6.19
CA ILE A 126 -7.71 -12.69 -5.67
C ILE A 126 -8.40 -12.46 -4.32
N MET A 127 -9.72 -12.73 -4.22
CA MET A 127 -10.45 -12.58 -2.95
C MET A 127 -9.86 -13.46 -1.84
N HIS A 128 -9.47 -14.70 -2.18
CA HIS A 128 -8.78 -15.60 -1.25
C HIS A 128 -7.42 -15.03 -0.82
N ALA A 129 -6.60 -14.55 -1.76
CA ALA A 129 -5.30 -13.96 -1.47
C ALA A 129 -5.41 -12.68 -0.63
N LEU A 130 -6.48 -11.90 -0.79
CA LEU A 130 -6.75 -10.68 -0.03
C LEU A 130 -7.54 -10.93 1.27
N GLY A 131 -7.94 -12.17 1.55
CA GLY A 131 -8.69 -12.54 2.76
C GLY A 131 -10.12 -11.96 2.84
N VAL A 132 -10.74 -11.65 1.70
CA VAL A 132 -12.06 -11.00 1.61
C VAL A 132 -13.12 -11.95 1.04
N ARG A 133 -14.40 -11.60 1.21
CA ARG A 133 -15.51 -12.48 0.83
C ARG A 133 -16.37 -11.97 -0.31
N ASN A 134 -16.28 -10.68 -0.63
CA ASN A 134 -17.05 -10.10 -1.72
C ASN A 134 -16.25 -9.11 -2.56
N ARG A 135 -16.80 -8.79 -3.73
CA ARG A 135 -16.18 -7.90 -4.72
C ARG A 135 -15.89 -6.51 -4.16
N THR A 136 -16.81 -5.94 -3.38
CA THR A 136 -16.65 -4.60 -2.82
C THR A 136 -15.49 -4.59 -1.80
N GLU A 137 -15.46 -5.56 -0.89
CA GLU A 137 -14.35 -5.75 0.04
C GLU A 137 -13.03 -5.96 -0.67
N CYS A 138 -13.01 -6.71 -1.78
CA CYS A 138 -11.83 -6.92 -2.63
C CYS A 138 -11.26 -5.61 -3.16
N ILE A 139 -12.11 -4.76 -3.74
CA ILE A 139 -11.70 -3.46 -4.26
C ILE A 139 -11.20 -2.57 -3.11
N VAL A 140 -11.95 -2.49 -2.00
CA VAL A 140 -11.56 -1.66 -0.84
C VAL A 140 -10.24 -2.13 -0.24
N GLN A 141 -10.04 -3.45 -0.07
CA GLN A 141 -8.78 -3.99 0.43
C GLN A 141 -7.64 -3.78 -0.56
N ALA A 142 -7.86 -3.94 -1.86
CA ALA A 142 -6.84 -3.67 -2.86
C ALA A 142 -6.39 -2.19 -2.86
N MET A 143 -7.32 -1.25 -2.69
CA MET A 143 -7.00 0.19 -2.51
C MET A 143 -6.20 0.44 -1.24
N ARG A 144 -6.67 -0.08 -0.10
CA ARG A 144 -5.94 0.01 1.18
C ARG A 144 -4.54 -0.57 1.06
N ARG A 145 -4.42 -1.69 0.36
CA ARG A 145 -3.16 -2.40 0.14
C ARG A 145 -2.24 -1.77 -0.91
N GLY A 146 -2.70 -0.72 -1.60
CA GLY A 146 -1.93 -0.07 -2.66
C GLY A 146 -1.68 -0.97 -3.87
N LEU A 147 -2.48 -2.02 -4.03
CA LEU A 147 -2.43 -2.92 -5.19
C LEU A 147 -3.08 -2.31 -6.43
N ILE A 148 -3.91 -1.30 -6.21
CA ILE A 148 -4.53 -0.44 -7.21
C ILE A 148 -4.32 0.99 -6.72
N GLY A 149 -3.54 1.75 -7.49
CA GLY A 149 -3.31 3.18 -7.30
C GLY A 149 -4.11 3.96 -8.33
N THR A 150 -4.57 5.14 -7.94
CA THR A 150 -5.07 6.16 -8.86
C THR A 150 -3.90 6.64 -9.72
N GLU A 151 -3.60 5.93 -10.81
CA GLU A 151 -2.92 6.58 -11.92
C GLU A 151 -3.90 7.61 -12.48
N ASP A 152 -3.57 8.88 -12.29
CA ASP A 152 -4.24 10.02 -12.87
C ASP A 152 -4.57 9.71 -14.34
N SER A 153 -5.86 9.52 -14.59
CA SER A 153 -6.43 9.59 -15.93
C SER A 153 -6.56 11.06 -16.33
N ASP A 154 -5.45 11.80 -16.27
CA ASP A 154 -5.24 13.05 -17.00
C ASP A 154 -4.28 12.74 -18.14
N SER A 155 -4.84 12.22 -19.22
CA SER A 155 -4.26 12.24 -20.56
C SER A 155 -5.37 12.01 -21.58
N VAL A 156 -6.06 13.10 -21.95
CA VAL A 156 -6.17 13.69 -23.30
C VAL A 156 -7.22 14.80 -23.28
#